data_AF-A0A6F8PXE9-F1
#
_entry.id   AF-A0A6F8PXE9-F1
#
_cell.length_a   1.000
_cell.length_b   1.000
_cell.length_c   1.000
_cell.angle_alpha   90.00
_cell.angle_beta   90.00
_cell.angle_gamma   90.00
#
_symmetry.space_group_name_H-M   'P 1'
#
loop_
_entity.id
_entity.type
_entity.pdbx_description
1 polymer ?
#
loop_
_entity_poly.entity_id
_entity_poly.type
_entity_poly.pdbx_seq_one_letter_code
_entity_poly.pdbx_strand_id
1 'polypeptide(L)'
;MKFNERLKYYIEYKGIIKHRVAEVAGITPSAFFRFLNGTSTMKSSNIEKINEVWPEMIAFAFSVDPDIAKRAKKLRLSDEDE
;
A
#
# COMPACT_ATOMS: atom_id res chain seq x y z
N MET A 1 3.62 -15.82 2.70
CA MET A 1 3.13 -14.61 3.40
C MET A 1 2.02 -13.97 2.57
N LYS A 2 0.86 -13.69 3.16
CA LYS A 2 -0.29 -13.05 2.51
C LYS A 2 -0.04 -11.56 2.29
N PHE A 3 -0.83 -10.93 1.43
CA PHE A 3 -0.72 -9.49 1.10
C PHE A 3 -0.76 -8.59 2.35
N ASN A 4 -1.72 -8.83 3.26
CA ASN A 4 -1.84 -8.09 4.51
C ASN A 4 -0.64 -8.27 5.45
N GLU A 5 -0.08 -9.48 5.51
CA GLU A 5 1.10 -9.79 6.31
C GLU A 5 2.35 -9.08 5.75
N ARG A 6 2.51 -9.03 4.42
CA ARG A 6 3.57 -8.26 3.76
C ARG A 6 3.44 -6.77 3.99
N LEU A 7 2.23 -6.21 3.90
CA LEU A 7 1.99 -4.81 4.21
C LEU A 7 2.35 -4.49 5.67
N LYS A 8 1.90 -5.34 6.61
CA LYS A 8 2.21 -5.22 8.03
C LYS A 8 3.72 -5.26 8.29
N TYR A 9 4.42 -6.21 7.69
CA TYR A 9 5.87 -6.35 7.80
C TYR A 9 6.60 -5.10 7.29
N TYR A 10 6.21 -4.56 6.14
CA TYR A 10 6.83 -3.34 5.59
C TYR A 10 6.70 -2.15 6.55
N ILE A 11 5.51 -1.97 7.12
CA ILE A 11 5.23 -0.90 8.09
C ILE A 11 6.12 -1.04 9.32
N GLU A 12 6.24 -2.26 9.87
CA GLU A 12 7.07 -2.54 11.04
C GLU A 12 8.57 -2.38 10.74
N TYR A 13 9.03 -2.88 9.59
CA TYR A 13 10.42 -2.77 9.15
C TYR A 13 10.87 -1.32 8.92
N LYS A 14 9.99 -0.48 8.36
CA LYS A 14 10.28 0.95 8.15
C LYS A 14 10.01 1.84 9.37
N GLY A 15 9.53 1.26 10.49
CA GLY A 15 9.16 2.03 11.69
C GLY A 15 8.00 3.00 11.46
N ILE A 16 7.11 2.72 10.51
CA ILE A 16 5.98 3.60 10.17
C ILE A 16 4.86 3.37 11.19
N ILE A 17 4.25 4.46 11.66
CA ILE A 17 3.09 4.37 12.55
C ILE A 17 1.87 3.90 11.76
N LYS A 18 1.32 2.72 12.09
CA LYS A 18 0.15 2.12 11.42
C LYS A 18 -1.04 3.09 11.29
N HIS A 19 -1.28 3.89 12.33
CA HIS A 19 -2.36 4.89 12.33
C HIS A 19 -2.13 5.98 11.27
N ARG A 20 -0.88 6.43 11.12
CA ARG A 20 -0.50 7.42 10.11
C ARG A 20 -0.77 6.90 8.70
N VAL A 21 -0.58 5.59 8.48
CA VAL A 21 -0.90 4.96 7.19
C VAL A 21 -2.37 5.13 6.83
N ALA A 22 -3.27 4.84 7.76
CA ALA A 22 -4.69 5.01 7.54
C ALA A 22 -5.08 6.49 7.36
N GLU A 23 -4.52 7.38 8.20
CA GLU A 23 -4.82 8.80 8.21
C GLU A 23 -4.46 9.47 6.88
N VAL A 24 -3.22 9.33 6.41
CA VAL A 24 -2.76 10.02 5.20
C VAL A 24 -3.44 9.44 3.95
N ALA A 25 -3.70 8.13 3.92
CA ALA A 25 -4.43 7.50 2.82
C ALA A 25 -5.94 7.80 2.86
N GLY A 26 -6.46 8.51 3.87
CA GLY A 26 -7.88 8.82 3.99
C GLY A 26 -8.76 7.56 4.16
N ILE A 27 -8.28 6.60 4.94
CA ILE A 27 -8.94 5.33 5.25
C ILE A 27 -9.25 5.29 6.74
N THR A 28 -10.41 4.73 7.10
CA THR A 28 -10.77 4.52 8.50
C THR A 28 -9.73 3.61 9.20
N PRO A 29 -9.08 4.07 10.29
CA PRO A 29 -8.04 3.30 10.97
C PRO A 29 -8.50 1.92 11.43
N SER A 30 -9.72 1.81 11.95
CA SER A 30 -10.28 0.52 12.38
C SER A 30 -10.41 -0.49 11.24
N ALA A 31 -10.78 -0.04 10.03
CA ALA A 31 -10.85 -0.91 8.86
C ALA A 31 -9.46 -1.36 8.41
N PHE A 32 -8.50 -0.43 8.42
CA PHE A 32 -7.10 -0.72 8.11
C PHE A 32 -6.48 -1.73 9.09
N PHE A 33 -6.72 -1.58 10.39
CA PHE A 33 -6.18 -2.47 11.41
C PHE A 33 -6.79 -3.87 11.37
N ARG A 34 -8.11 -3.98 11.14
CA ARG A 34 -8.76 -5.28 10.91
C ARG A 34 -8.17 -6.01 9.72
N PHE A 35 -7.89 -5.28 8.63
CA PHE A 35 -7.19 -5.84 7.49
C PHE A 35 -5.77 -6.32 7.82
N LEU A 36 -4.96 -5.48 8.49
CA LEU A 36 -3.59 -5.86 8.88
C LEU A 36 -3.58 -7.13 9.76
N ASN A 37 -4.59 -7.29 10.62
CA ASN A 37 -4.75 -8.45 11.48
C ASN A 37 -5.42 -9.65 10.80
N GLY A 38 -5.80 -9.53 9.52
CA GLY A 38 -6.42 -10.62 8.75
C GLY A 38 -7.87 -10.92 9.11
N THR A 39 -8.53 -10.04 9.89
CA THR A 39 -9.94 -10.21 10.30
C THR A 39 -10.94 -9.62 9.30
N SER A 40 -10.45 -8.89 8.29
CA SER A 40 -11.26 -8.41 7.17
C SER A 40 -10.43 -8.33 5.89
N THR A 41 -11.10 -8.43 4.73
CA THR A 41 -10.49 -8.07 3.44
C THR A 41 -10.48 -6.57 3.24
N MET A 42 -9.49 -6.06 2.51
CA MET A 42 -9.44 -4.65 2.11
C MET A 42 -10.14 -4.47 0.75
N LYS A 43 -10.91 -3.40 0.61
CA LYS A 43 -11.48 -3.00 -0.68
C LYS A 43 -10.37 -2.53 -1.61
N SER A 44 -10.48 -2.81 -2.91
CA SER A 44 -9.53 -2.35 -3.94
C SER A 44 -9.31 -0.83 -3.89
N SER A 45 -10.38 -0.05 -3.71
CA SER A 45 -10.28 1.42 -3.57
C SER A 45 -9.44 1.88 -2.38
N ASN A 46 -9.37 1.11 -1.29
CA ASN A 46 -8.48 1.41 -0.18
C ASN A 46 -7.03 1.05 -0.50
N ILE A 47 -6.80 0.02 -1.31
CA ILE A 47 -5.45 -0.33 -1.80
C ILE A 47 -4.92 0.78 -2.71
N GLU A 48 -5.77 1.30 -3.61
CA GLU A 48 -5.44 2.41 -4.50
C GLU A 48 -5.06 3.68 -3.72
N LYS A 49 -5.85 4.05 -2.71
CA LYS A 49 -5.53 5.18 -1.82
C LYS A 49 -4.18 5.04 -1.12
N ILE A 50 -3.85 3.84 -0.63
CA ILE A 50 -2.53 3.60 -0.03
C ILE A 50 -1.44 3.69 -1.11
N ASN A 51 -1.70 3.19 -2.32
CA ASN A 51 -0.74 3.23 -3.43
C ASN A 51 -0.44 4.66 -3.91
N GLU A 52 -1.39 5.57 -3.84
CA GLU A 52 -1.19 6.99 -4.17
C GLU A 52 -0.18 7.65 -3.22
N VAL A 53 -0.24 7.31 -1.93
CA VAL A 53 0.60 7.91 -0.88
C VAL A 53 1.91 7.14 -0.65
N TRP A 54 1.86 5.80 -0.69
CA TRP A 54 2.96 4.87 -0.44
C TRP A 54 2.99 3.74 -1.48
N PRO A 55 3.33 4.05 -2.74
CA PRO A 55 3.38 3.05 -3.81
C PRO A 55 4.39 1.93 -3.52
N GLU A 56 5.50 2.22 -2.85
CA GLU A 56 6.52 1.24 -2.48
C GLU A 56 6.02 0.22 -1.46
N MET A 57 5.11 0.62 -0.56
CA MET A 57 4.48 -0.28 0.42
C MET A 57 3.58 -1.30 -0.30
N ILE A 58 2.82 -0.84 -1.28
CA ILE A 58 1.92 -1.67 -2.08
C ILE A 58 2.71 -2.60 -3.02
N ALA A 59 3.74 -2.09 -3.68
CA ALA A 59 4.65 -2.89 -4.50
C ALA A 59 5.27 -4.04 -3.69
N PHE A 60 5.80 -3.74 -2.50
CA PHE A 60 6.32 -4.75 -1.58
C PHE A 60 5.26 -5.78 -1.19
N ALA A 61 4.04 -5.33 -0.89
CA ALA A 61 2.95 -6.21 -0.48
C ALA A 61 2.43 -7.14 -1.58
N PHE A 62 2.51 -6.72 -2.84
CA PHE A 62 2.24 -7.58 -3.99
C PHE A 62 3.41 -8.52 -4.33
N SER A 63 4.57 -8.40 -3.65
CA SER A 63 5.82 -9.05 -4.05
C SER A 63 6.20 -8.72 -5.50
N VAL A 64 5.85 -7.51 -5.93
CA VAL A 64 6.35 -6.94 -7.18
C VAL A 64 7.75 -6.44 -6.89
N ASP A 65 8.69 -6.81 -7.76
CA ASP A 65 10.04 -6.28 -7.71
C ASP A 65 9.99 -4.73 -7.66
N PRO A 66 10.64 -4.07 -6.69
CA PRO A 66 10.62 -2.62 -6.56
C PRO A 66 10.96 -1.87 -7.87
N ASP A 67 11.80 -2.45 -8.73
CA ASP A 67 12.16 -1.86 -10.03
C ASP A 67 11.01 -1.92 -11.04
N ILE A 68 10.18 -2.96 -10.99
CA ILE A 68 8.98 -3.09 -11.85
C ILE A 68 7.94 -2.04 -11.44
N ALA A 69 7.71 -1.85 -10.14
CA ALA A 69 6.75 -0.85 -9.65
C ALA A 69 7.18 0.59 -9.99
N LYS A 70 8.48 0.88 -9.87
CA LYS A 70 9.06 2.19 -10.24
C LYS A 70 8.94 2.46 -11.74
N ARG A 71 9.12 1.44 -12.59
CA ARG A 71 8.90 1.53 -14.05
C ARG A 71 7.44 1.74 -14.42
N ALA A 72 6.51 1.04 -13.79
CA ALA A 72 5.08 1.20 -14.05
C ALA A 72 4.58 2.62 -13.74
N LYS A 73 5.06 3.23 -12.63
CA LYS A 73 4.75 4.63 -12.30
C LYS A 73 5.31 5.62 -13.33
N LYS A 74 6.51 5.34 -13.87
CA LYS A 74 7.13 6.19 -14.90
C LYS A 74 6.38 6.13 -16.24
N LEU A 75 5.88 4.95 -16.62
CA LEU A 75 5.08 4.77 -17.85
C LEU A 75 3.75 5.54 -17.78
N ARG A 76 3.10 5.50 -16.61
CA ARG A 76 1.82 6.20 -16.41
C ARG A 76 1.96 7.73 -16.46
N LEU A 77 3.12 8.26 -16.09
CA LEU A 77 3.43 9.70 -16.18
C LEU A 77 3.74 10.14 -17.62
N SER A 78 4.29 9.25 -18.47
CA SER A 78 4.55 9.61 -19.88
C SER A 78 3.29 9.62 -20.74
N ASP A 79 2.24 8.89 -20.35
CA ASP A 79 0.96 8.85 -21.06
C ASP A 79 0.04 10.04 -20.71
N GLU A 80 0.38 10.80 -19.67
CA GLU A 80 -0.38 12.00 -19.23
C GLU A 80 0.22 13.32 -19.79
N ASP A 81 1.37 13.24 -20.49
CA ASP A 81 2.08 14.38 -21.10
C ASP A 81 1.90 14.48 -22.64
N GLU A 82 1.01 13.67 -23.24
CA GLU A 82 0.55 13.77 -24.65
C GLU A 82 -0.90 14.28 -24.75
#